data_AF-A0A2V9SAP5-F1
#
_entry.id   AF-A0A2V9SAP5-F1
#
_cell.length_a   1.000
_cell.length_b   1.000
_cell.length_c   1.000
_cell.angle_alpha   90.00
_cell.angle_beta   90.00
_cell.angle_gamma   90.00
#
_symmetry.space_group_name_H-M   'P 1'
#
loop_
_entity.id
_entity.type
_entity.pdbx_description
1 polymer ?
#
loop_
_entity_poly.entity_id
_entity_poly.type
_entity_poly.pdbx_seq_one_letter_code
_entity_poly.pdbx_strand_id
1 'polypeptide(L)'
;MLFLMSGCTGPKAGRTIPIRTISHLALDEKGRPNIGPFPCGGVVTIHSQTKEITRSGQYWAFAHFARFMRRGARRFDSQTAVTGLDHVGVENPDGQRVLVLSNSAGERKVTLQMGGMSADVNLKSDSVTTLLWA
;
A
#
# COMPACT_ATOMS: atom_id res chain seq x y z
N MET A 1 -1.58 14.26 -2.11
CA MET A 1 -1.91 13.54 -3.35
C MET A 1 -2.65 12.27 -2.98
N LEU A 2 -3.94 12.20 -3.30
CA LEU A 2 -4.86 11.17 -2.86
C LEU A 2 -4.54 9.84 -3.59
N PHE A 3 -4.17 8.79 -2.85
CA PHE A 3 -4.09 7.43 -3.39
C PHE A 3 -5.51 6.87 -3.59
N LEU A 4 -6.25 7.43 -4.55
CA LEU A 4 -7.33 6.72 -5.20
C LEU A 4 -6.70 5.77 -6.20
N MET A 5 -6.53 4.51 -5.79
CA MET A 5 -6.52 3.41 -6.74
C MET A 5 -7.90 3.42 -7.41
N SER A 6 -8.02 4.13 -8.54
CA SER A 6 -9.21 4.16 -9.40
C SER A 6 -9.47 2.76 -9.96
N GLY A 7 -10.14 1.94 -9.16
CA GLY A 7 -10.82 0.73 -9.58
C GLY A 7 -12.27 0.86 -9.17
N CYS A 8 -13.16 0.79 -10.15
CA CYS A 8 -14.62 0.91 -10.05
C CYS A 8 -15.18 0.37 -8.72
N THR A 9 -15.96 1.20 -8.02
CA THR A 9 -16.53 0.92 -6.71
C THR A 9 -17.77 0.03 -6.82
N GLY A 10 -17.64 -1.22 -6.37
CA GLY A 10 -18.76 -2.07 -5.95
C GLY A 10 -18.83 -2.17 -4.41
N PRO A 11 -19.94 -2.69 -3.85
CA PRO A 11 -20.23 -2.64 -2.42
C PRO A 11 -19.20 -3.40 -1.56
N LYS A 12 -18.71 -2.74 -0.50
CA LYS A 12 -17.74 -3.29 0.46
C LYS A 12 -18.43 -4.19 1.48
N ALA A 13 -18.63 -5.47 1.14
CA ALA A 13 -19.02 -6.50 2.10
C ALA A 13 -18.08 -7.71 1.98
N GLY A 14 -16.93 -7.64 2.64
CA GLY A 14 -15.98 -8.75 2.69
C GLY A 14 -14.95 -8.57 3.78
N ARG A 15 -14.73 -9.63 4.58
CA ARG A 15 -13.64 -9.74 5.58
C ARG A 15 -12.26 -9.95 4.93
N THR A 16 -12.22 -10.09 3.62
CA THR A 16 -11.02 -10.34 2.82
C THR A 16 -10.63 -9.05 2.09
N ILE A 17 -9.33 -8.73 2.00
CA ILE A 17 -8.88 -7.60 1.17
C ILE A 17 -9.20 -7.92 -0.30
N PRO A 18 -9.86 -7.02 -1.04
CA PRO A 18 -10.14 -7.25 -2.45
C PRO A 18 -8.85 -7.33 -3.24
N ILE A 19 -8.75 -8.32 -4.13
CA ILE A 19 -7.62 -8.44 -5.06
C ILE A 19 -7.65 -7.22 -5.98
N ARG A 20 -6.58 -6.41 -5.91
CA ARG A 20 -6.38 -5.27 -6.81
C ARG A 20 -5.26 -5.62 -7.77
N THR A 21 -5.55 -5.54 -9.07
CA THR A 21 -4.60 -5.77 -10.16
C THR A 21 -4.10 -4.44 -10.71
N ILE A 22 -2.84 -4.43 -11.15
CA ILE A 22 -2.25 -3.33 -11.93
C ILE A 22 -2.33 -3.65 -13.42
N SER A 23 -2.33 -2.61 -14.25
CA SER A 23 -2.37 -2.74 -15.71
C SER A 23 -0.99 -3.02 -16.34
N HIS A 24 0.07 -2.36 -15.85
CA HIS A 24 1.42 -2.51 -16.42
C HIS A 24 2.47 -2.74 -15.32
N LEU A 25 3.17 -3.89 -15.40
CA LEU A 25 4.25 -4.20 -14.48
C LEU A 25 5.53 -3.39 -14.79
N ALA A 26 5.94 -3.39 -16.06
CA ALA A 26 7.17 -2.74 -16.52
C ALA A 26 6.93 -1.95 -17.80
N LEU A 27 7.50 -0.75 -17.88
CA LEU A 27 7.54 0.10 -19.08
C LEU A 27 8.97 0.66 -19.25
N ASP A 28 9.27 1.21 -20.43
CA ASP A 28 10.51 1.97 -20.67
C ASP A 28 10.41 3.42 -20.18
N GLU A 29 11.50 4.17 -20.29
CA GLU A 29 11.56 5.60 -19.89
C GLU A 29 10.61 6.52 -20.68
N LYS A 30 10.03 6.02 -21.78
CA LYS A 30 9.03 6.72 -22.60
C LYS A 30 7.61 6.22 -22.33
N GLY A 31 7.42 5.34 -21.34
CA GLY A 31 6.13 4.76 -20.98
C GLY A 31 5.63 3.73 -22.01
N ARG A 32 6.53 3.05 -22.73
CA ARG A 32 6.21 2.03 -23.74
C ARG A 32 6.58 0.62 -23.23
N PRO A 33 5.94 -0.44 -23.74
CA PRO A 33 4.86 -0.45 -24.72
C PRO A 33 3.55 0.09 -24.12
N ASN A 34 2.94 1.05 -24.81
CA ASN A 34 1.61 1.56 -24.51
C ASN A 34 0.95 1.91 -25.83
N ILE A 35 -0.11 1.20 -26.16
CA ILE A 35 -0.88 1.36 -27.41
C ILE A 35 -2.04 2.34 -27.27
N GLY A 36 -2.35 2.78 -26.04
CA GLY A 36 -3.44 3.71 -25.76
C GLY A 36 -3.03 5.19 -25.91
N PRO A 37 -4.01 6.11 -25.99
CA PRO A 37 -3.75 7.53 -26.19
C PRO A 37 -3.28 8.25 -24.90
N PHE A 38 -3.35 7.59 -23.74
CA PHE A 38 -3.05 8.19 -22.45
C PHE A 38 -1.73 7.66 -21.87
N PRO A 39 -0.90 8.51 -21.25
CA PRO A 39 0.31 8.07 -20.58
C PRO A 39 -0.06 7.13 -19.41
N CYS A 40 0.58 5.97 -19.36
CA CYS A 40 0.42 5.00 -18.30
C CYS A 40 1.75 4.88 -17.54
N GLY A 41 1.69 4.90 -16.20
CA GLY A 41 2.84 4.60 -15.35
C GLY A 41 2.98 3.10 -15.13
N GLY A 42 4.17 2.56 -15.35
CA GLY A 42 4.51 1.19 -14.97
C GLY A 42 4.91 1.12 -13.50
N VAL A 43 4.83 -0.07 -12.91
CA VAL A 43 5.31 -0.29 -11.55
C VAL A 43 6.84 -0.18 -11.48
N VAL A 44 7.55 -0.69 -12.48
CA VAL A 44 8.98 -0.44 -12.70
C VAL A 44 9.23 0.19 -14.06
N THR A 45 10.29 0.98 -14.15
CA THR A 45 10.80 1.53 -15.41
C THR A 45 12.11 0.85 -15.75
N ILE A 46 12.26 0.34 -16.97
CA ILE A 46 13.49 -0.26 -17.48
C ILE A 46 14.06 0.68 -18.54
N HIS A 47 15.19 1.31 -18.23
CA HIS A 47 15.83 2.26 -19.14
C HIS A 47 16.42 1.52 -20.35
N SER A 48 15.91 1.82 -21.54
CA SER A 48 16.17 1.05 -22.76
C SER A 48 17.66 1.01 -23.15
N GLN A 49 18.38 2.10 -22.89
CA GLN A 49 19.81 2.27 -23.23
C GLN A 49 20.74 1.72 -22.15
N THR A 50 20.52 2.11 -20.89
CA THR A 50 21.41 1.77 -19.77
C THR A 50 21.09 0.44 -19.11
N LYS A 51 19.89 -0.11 -19.35
CA LYS A 51 19.31 -1.28 -18.65
C LYS A 51 19.11 -1.07 -17.15
N GLU A 52 19.20 0.17 -16.68
CA GLU A 52 18.88 0.52 -15.30
C GLU A 52 17.39 0.26 -15.02
N ILE A 53 17.08 -0.19 -13.80
CA ILE A 53 15.71 -0.42 -13.35
C ILE A 53 15.40 0.56 -12.23
N THR A 54 14.42 1.44 -12.46
CA THR A 54 13.91 2.36 -11.45
C THR A 54 12.53 1.93 -10.96
N ARG A 55 12.25 2.16 -9.68
CA ARG A 55 11.01 1.73 -9.00
C ARG A 55 10.11 2.94 -8.78
N SER A 56 8.87 2.84 -9.23
CA SER A 56 7.87 3.91 -9.03
C SER A 56 7.34 3.94 -7.59
N GLY A 57 6.59 4.99 -7.25
CA GLY A 57 5.82 5.02 -6.00
C GLY A 57 4.81 3.87 -5.89
N GLN A 58 4.26 3.38 -7.00
CA GLN A 58 3.37 2.22 -7.00
C GLN A 58 4.10 0.95 -6.57
N TYR A 59 5.35 0.73 -7.04
CA TYR A 59 6.16 -0.41 -6.59
C TYR A 59 6.31 -0.43 -5.08
N TRP A 60 6.65 0.71 -4.49
CA TRP A 60 6.83 0.82 -3.05
C TRP A 60 5.51 0.63 -2.30
N ALA A 61 4.41 1.21 -2.78
CA ALA A 61 3.09 0.95 -2.23
C ALA A 61 2.78 -0.55 -2.22
N PHE A 62 2.92 -1.26 -3.36
CA PHE A 62 2.71 -2.70 -3.41
C PHE A 62 3.67 -3.48 -2.51
N ALA A 63 4.92 -3.05 -2.37
CA ALA A 63 5.87 -3.69 -1.48
C ALA A 63 5.39 -3.69 -0.02
N HIS A 64 4.70 -2.63 0.44
CA HIS A 64 4.11 -2.56 1.79
C HIS A 64 2.93 -3.52 2.01
N PHE A 65 2.30 -4.02 0.94
CA PHE A 65 1.22 -5.01 1.02
C PHE A 65 1.72 -6.42 0.68
N ALA A 66 2.18 -6.62 -0.56
CA ALA A 66 2.45 -7.93 -1.14
C ALA A 66 3.58 -8.70 -0.46
N ARG A 67 4.53 -8.01 0.18
CA ARG A 67 5.63 -8.67 0.91
C ARG A 67 5.19 -9.23 2.26
N PHE A 68 4.15 -8.66 2.86
CA PHE A 68 3.80 -8.88 4.26
C PHE A 68 2.44 -9.55 4.44
N MET A 69 1.51 -9.34 3.51
CA MET A 69 0.18 -9.93 3.53
C MET A 69 0.16 -11.23 2.71
N ARG A 70 -0.16 -12.33 3.37
CA ARG A 70 -0.22 -13.66 2.77
C ARG A 70 -1.58 -13.92 2.12
N ARG A 71 -1.61 -14.83 1.15
CA ARG A 71 -2.89 -15.34 0.62
C ARG A 71 -3.71 -15.93 1.76
N GLY A 72 -4.98 -15.55 1.83
CA GLY A 72 -5.88 -15.94 2.92
C GLY A 72 -5.84 -15.02 4.15
N ALA A 73 -5.01 -13.96 4.16
CA ALA A 73 -5.04 -12.95 5.20
C ALA A 73 -6.43 -12.32 5.33
N ARG A 74 -6.87 -12.11 6.57
CA ARG A 74 -8.19 -11.58 6.91
C ARG A 74 -8.03 -10.18 7.47
N ARG A 75 -8.80 -9.24 6.95
CA ARG A 75 -8.85 -7.88 7.48
C ARG A 75 -9.62 -7.89 8.80
N PHE A 76 -9.05 -7.32 9.84
CA PHE A 76 -9.79 -7.03 11.08
C PHE A 76 -10.30 -5.59 11.08
N ASP A 77 -11.30 -5.32 11.91
CA ASP A 77 -11.89 -3.99 11.98
C ASP A 77 -10.96 -3.02 12.72
N SER A 78 -10.87 -1.80 12.24
CA SER A 78 -9.97 -0.78 12.77
C SER A 78 -10.48 0.61 12.42
N GLN A 79 -10.24 1.58 13.30
CA GLN A 79 -10.76 2.95 13.18
C GLN A 79 -9.66 3.95 13.53
N THR A 80 -9.76 5.13 12.94
CA THR A 80 -8.88 6.26 13.25
C THR A 80 -9.70 7.55 13.21
N ALA A 81 -9.47 8.43 14.17
CA ALA A 81 -9.99 9.80 14.16
C ALA A 81 -8.91 10.80 13.69
N VAL A 82 -7.71 10.33 13.36
CA VAL A 82 -6.59 11.22 13.06
C VAL A 82 -6.59 11.58 11.57
N THR A 83 -6.84 12.85 11.28
CA THR A 83 -6.81 13.40 9.91
C THR A 83 -5.47 13.14 9.22
N GLY A 84 -5.52 12.82 7.92
CA GLY A 84 -4.33 12.55 7.10
C GLY A 84 -3.62 11.23 7.42
N LEU A 85 -4.29 10.31 8.12
CA LEU A 85 -3.80 8.95 8.36
C LEU A 85 -4.82 7.92 7.95
N ASP A 86 -4.44 7.13 6.96
CA ASP A 86 -5.17 5.95 6.54
C ASP A 86 -4.46 4.70 7.03
N HIS A 87 -5.22 3.63 7.26
CA HIS A 87 -4.64 2.37 7.70
C HIS A 87 -5.46 1.15 7.29
N VAL A 88 -4.81 0.00 7.30
CA VAL A 88 -5.46 -1.31 7.22
C VAL A 88 -4.68 -2.35 8.00
N GLY A 89 -5.39 -3.10 8.84
CA GLY A 89 -4.86 -4.22 9.61
C GLY A 89 -5.33 -5.57 9.06
N VAL A 90 -4.43 -6.56 9.01
CA VAL A 90 -4.76 -7.95 8.68
C VAL A 90 -4.11 -8.94 9.63
N GLU A 91 -4.72 -10.11 9.76
CA GLU A 91 -4.13 -11.30 10.33
C GLU A 91 -3.87 -12.31 9.21
N ASN A 92 -2.61 -12.73 9.07
CA ASN A 92 -2.19 -13.79 8.16
C ASN A 92 -2.64 -15.17 8.68
N PRO A 93 -2.74 -16.20 7.84
CA PRO A 93 -3.14 -17.55 8.27
C PRO A 93 -2.22 -18.20 9.32
N ASP A 94 -0.98 -17.73 9.44
CA ASP A 94 0.00 -18.15 10.45
C ASP A 94 -0.16 -17.42 11.80
N GLY A 95 -1.15 -16.53 11.92
CA GLY A 95 -1.41 -15.71 13.10
C GLY A 95 -0.63 -14.40 13.15
N GLN A 96 0.32 -14.15 12.24
CA GLN A 96 1.03 -12.87 12.21
C GLN A 96 0.08 -11.75 11.82
N ARG A 97 0.09 -10.67 12.60
CA ARG A 97 -0.67 -9.46 12.32
C ARG A 97 0.20 -8.43 11.60
N VAL A 98 -0.40 -7.75 10.64
CA VAL A 98 0.23 -6.74 9.81
C VAL A 98 -0.63 -5.48 9.83
N LEU A 99 -0.02 -4.33 10.11
CA LEU A 99 -0.65 -3.02 9.99
C LEU A 99 0.11 -2.17 8.99
N VAL A 100 -0.59 -1.66 7.99
CA VAL A 100 -0.06 -0.64 7.07
C VAL A 100 -0.66 0.71 7.44
N LEU A 101 0.19 1.70 7.68
CA LEU A 101 -0.16 3.09 7.97
C LEU A 101 0.31 3.97 6.81
N SER A 102 -0.54 4.87 6.31
CA SER A 102 -0.18 5.90 5.35
C SER A 102 -0.38 7.27 5.99
N ASN A 103 0.71 8.01 6.16
CA ASN A 103 0.70 9.39 6.68
C ASN A 103 0.90 10.35 5.51
N SER A 104 -0.16 11.08 5.13
CA SER A 104 -0.11 12.11 4.10
C SER A 104 0.03 13.52 4.69
N ALA A 105 0.35 13.62 5.97
CA ALA A 105 0.60 14.86 6.68
C ALA A 105 2.09 14.97 7.05
N GLY A 106 2.44 15.99 7.85
CA GLY A 106 3.79 16.16 8.39
C GLY A 106 4.23 15.02 9.33
N GLU A 107 5.50 15.07 9.73
CA GLU A 107 6.04 14.15 10.73
C GLU A 107 5.26 14.24 12.04
N ARG A 108 4.94 13.08 12.62
CA ARG A 108 4.08 13.00 13.80
C ARG A 108 4.24 11.68 14.54
N LYS A 109 3.89 11.70 15.82
CA LYS A 109 3.75 10.51 16.64
C LYS A 109 2.29 10.07 16.68
N VAL A 110 2.03 8.78 16.53
CA VAL A 110 0.69 8.18 16.71
C VAL A 110 0.75 7.06 17.73
N THR A 111 -0.31 6.93 18.52
CA THR A 111 -0.48 5.81 19.45
C THR A 111 -1.46 4.81 18.85
N LEU A 112 -0.99 3.58 18.66
CA LEU A 112 -1.79 2.44 18.23
C LEU A 112 -2.34 1.75 19.47
N GLN A 113 -3.61 1.34 19.42
CA GLN A 113 -4.27 0.60 20.48
C GLN A 113 -4.98 -0.62 19.91
N MET A 114 -4.81 -1.77 20.54
CA MET A 114 -5.48 -3.01 20.17
C MET A 114 -5.71 -3.86 21.42
N GLY A 115 -6.95 -3.93 21.88
CA GLY A 115 -7.28 -4.56 23.17
C GLY A 115 -6.53 -3.85 24.32
N GLY A 116 -5.84 -4.63 25.15
CA GLY A 116 -5.01 -4.10 26.24
C GLY A 116 -3.59 -3.68 25.84
N MET A 117 -3.23 -3.75 24.55
CA MET A 117 -1.90 -3.39 24.07
C MET A 117 -1.89 -2.00 23.44
N SER A 118 -0.79 -1.27 23.66
CA SER A 118 -0.54 0.02 23.03
C SER A 118 0.89 0.13 22.53
N ALA A 119 1.09 0.81 21.41
CA ALA A 119 2.41 1.10 20.88
C ALA A 119 2.46 2.51 20.29
N ASP A 120 3.55 3.22 20.54
CA ASP A 120 3.81 4.52 19.96
C ASP A 120 4.67 4.38 18.71
N VAL A 121 4.28 5.07 17.63
CA VAL A 121 4.96 5.01 16.34
C VAL A 121 5.21 6.42 15.82
N ASN A 122 6.46 6.71 15.51
CA ASN A 122 6.85 7.95 14.84
C ASN A 122 6.75 7.76 13.32
N LEU A 123 5.87 8.52 12.68
CA LEU A 123 5.64 8.50 11.25
C LEU A 123 6.29 9.72 10.62
N LYS A 124 7.12 9.51 9.60
CA LYS A 124 7.70 10.60 8.80
C LYS A 124 6.62 11.28 7.96
N SER A 125 6.89 12.51 7.52
CA SER A 125 6.05 13.20 6.53
C SER A 125 5.92 12.36 5.25
N ASP A 126 4.73 12.33 4.66
CA ASP A 126 4.45 11.67 3.37
C ASP A 126 4.99 10.23 3.26
N SER A 127 4.67 9.41 4.26
CA SER A 127 5.26 8.07 4.40
C SER A 127 4.23 6.95 4.46
N VAL A 128 4.68 5.74 4.11
CA VAL A 128 3.97 4.48 4.37
C VAL A 128 4.82 3.64 5.32
N THR A 129 4.23 3.11 6.38
CA THR A 129 4.90 2.31 7.40
C THR A 129 4.17 0.98 7.56
N THR A 130 4.90 -0.13 7.55
CA THR A 130 4.33 -1.47 7.83
C THR A 130 4.88 -2.00 9.14
N LEU A 131 3.99 -2.46 10.01
CA LEU A 131 4.30 -3.06 11.31
C LEU A 131 3.86 -4.52 11.31
N LEU A 132 4.63 -5.37 11.99
CA LEU A 132 4.42 -6.82 12.10
C LEU A 132 4.50 -7.23 13.57
N TRP A 133 3.57 -8.07 14.03
CA TRP A 133 3.61 -8.65 15.37
C TRP A 133 2.81 -9.96 15.45
N ALA A 134 2.89 -10.65 16.58
CA ALA A 134 2.14 -11.87 16.91
C ALA A 134 1.59 -11.76 18.33
#